data_AF-A0AAV7PWH7-F1
#
_entry.id   AF-A0AAV7PWH7-F1
#
_cell.length_a   1.000
_cell.length_b   1.000
_cell.length_c   1.000
_cell.angle_alpha   90.00
_cell.angle_beta   90.00
_cell.angle_gamma   90.00
#
_symmetry.space_group_name_H-M   'P 1'
#
loop_
_entity.id
_entity.type
_entity.pdbx_description
1 polymer ?
#
loop_
_entity_poly.entity_id
_entity_poly.type
_entity_poly.pdbx_seq_one_letter_code
_entity_poly.pdbx_strand_id
1 'polypeptide(L)' 'MSPPRKSGFKPCRECVGRMSVTDQHNDCLSCLSSEHDVEECVSCQSMNPKALKEREAKLFLAKVK' A
#
# COMPACT_ATOMS: atom_id res chain seq x y z
N MET A 1 -27.27 16.63 -6.79
CA MET A 1 -25.81 16.89 -6.66
C MET A 1 -25.14 15.55 -6.37
N SER A 2 -24.41 14.98 -7.32
CA SER A 2 -23.61 13.77 -7.09
C SER A 2 -22.42 14.11 -6.19
N PRO A 3 -22.05 13.28 -5.21
CA PRO A 3 -20.90 13.57 -4.35
C PRO A 3 -19.63 13.67 -5.22
N PRO A 4 -18.67 14.55 -4.88
CA PRO A 4 -17.40 14.61 -5.59
C PRO A 4 -16.77 13.23 -5.47
N ARG A 5 -16.56 12.57 -6.62
CA ARG A 5 -15.82 11.32 -6.72
C ARG A 5 -14.44 11.59 -6.16
N LYS A 6 -14.23 11.34 -4.86
CA LYS A 6 -12.90 11.39 -4.24
C LYS A 6 -12.05 10.45 -5.08
N SER A 7 -11.17 11.02 -5.89
CA SER A 7 -10.22 10.29 -6.71
C SER A 7 -9.64 9.21 -5.81
N GLY A 8 -9.88 7.93 -6.12
CA GLY A 8 -9.60 6.81 -5.22
C GLY A 8 -8.11 6.58 -4.94
N PHE A 9 -7.28 7.59 -5.18
CA PHE A 9 -5.85 7.55 -5.11
C PHE A 9 -5.25 8.72 -4.34
N LYS A 10 -4.23 8.44 -3.52
CA LYS A 10 -3.38 9.38 -2.79
C LYS A 10 -1.92 9.31 -3.28
N PRO A 11 -1.12 10.37 -3.13
CA PRO A 11 0.29 10.34 -3.50
C PRO A 11 1.15 9.60 -2.46
N CYS A 12 2.18 8.89 -2.92
CA CYS A 12 3.29 8.39 -2.11
C CYS A 12 4.11 9.55 -1.55
N ARG A 13 4.56 9.47 -0.29
CA ARG A 13 5.42 10.51 0.29
C ARG A 13 6.81 10.57 -0.35
N GLU A 14 7.38 9.41 -0.66
CA GLU A 14 8.75 9.30 -1.18
C GLU A 14 8.85 9.63 -2.68
N CYS A 15 7.98 9.06 -3.50
CA CYS A 15 8.08 9.17 -4.97
C CYS A 15 6.93 9.92 -5.65
N VAL A 16 5.95 10.42 -4.88
CA VAL A 16 4.73 11.08 -5.40
C VAL A 16 3.90 10.17 -6.32
N GLY A 17 4.19 8.87 -6.32
CA GLY A 17 3.49 7.85 -7.09
C GLY A 17 2.03 7.69 -6.67
N ARG A 18 1.18 7.21 -7.58
CA ARG A 18 -0.26 7.03 -7.34
C ARG A 18 -0.51 5.77 -6.50
N MET A 19 -1.08 5.92 -5.31
CA MET A 19 -1.48 4.84 -4.40
C MET A 19 -2.98 4.86 -4.17
N SER A 20 -3.62 3.78 -3.72
CA SER A 20 -5.04 3.84 -3.35
C SER A 20 -5.25 4.61 -2.05
N VAL A 21 -6.34 5.37 -1.93
CA VAL A 21 -6.73 6.03 -0.66
C VAL A 21 -7.10 5.01 0.43
N THR A 22 -7.44 3.79 0.03
CA THR A 22 -7.72 2.67 0.92
C THR A 22 -6.46 2.03 1.48
N ASP A 23 -5.30 2.29 0.87
CA ASP A 23 -4.03 1.86 1.44
C ASP A 23 -3.78 2.69 2.70
N GLN A 24 -3.50 2.03 3.83
CA GLN A 24 -3.23 2.70 5.10
C GLN A 24 -1.79 3.22 5.21
N HIS A 25 -0.92 2.91 4.25
CA HIS A 25 0.48 3.32 4.25
C HIS A 25 0.66 4.67 3.56
N ASN A 26 1.70 5.41 3.93
CA ASN A 26 1.99 6.71 3.31
C ASN A 26 2.87 6.58 2.05
N ASP A 27 3.52 5.42 1.87
CA ASP A 27 4.45 5.18 0.77
C ASP A 27 3.92 4.06 -0.14
N CYS A 28 4.26 4.10 -1.43
CA CYS A 28 3.75 3.11 -2.38
C CYS A 28 4.40 1.76 -2.15
N LEU A 29 3.85 0.69 -2.72
CA LEU A 29 4.40 -0.66 -2.58
C LEU A 29 5.90 -0.75 -2.93
N SER A 30 6.35 -0.01 -3.96
CA SER A 30 7.77 0.03 -4.35
C SER A 30 8.66 0.79 -3.37
N CYS A 31 8.15 1.84 -2.75
CA CYS A 31 8.89 2.58 -1.72
C CYS A 31 8.85 1.85 -0.37
N LEU A 32 7.73 1.19 -0.05
CA LEU A 32 7.65 0.31 1.11
C LEU A 32 8.59 -0.88 0.96
N SER A 33 8.65 -1.51 -0.21
CA SER A 33 9.31 -2.80 -0.38
C SER A 33 10.78 -2.82 0.05
N SER A 34 11.49 -1.70 0.09
CA SER A 34 12.92 -1.66 0.45
C SER A 34 13.17 -2.07 1.91
N GLU A 35 12.32 -1.63 2.83
CA GLU A 35 12.52 -1.77 4.29
C GLU A 35 11.26 -2.25 5.03
N HIS A 36 10.16 -2.50 4.32
CA HIS A 36 8.90 -2.85 4.94
C HIS A 36 8.87 -4.31 5.38
N ASP A 37 8.73 -4.50 6.68
CA ASP A 37 8.35 -5.77 7.29
C ASP A 37 6.83 -5.83 7.48
N VAL A 38 6.22 -6.85 6.89
CA VAL A 38 4.77 -7.10 6.97
C VAL A 38 4.39 -7.65 8.35
N GLU A 39 5.31 -8.38 9.00
CA GLU A 39 5.10 -8.95 10.33
C GLU A 39 5.13 -7.86 11.40
N GLU A 40 5.97 -6.84 11.24
CA GLU A 40 6.07 -5.71 12.20
C GLU A 40 5.07 -4.58 11.92
N CYS A 41 4.44 -4.55 10.74
CA CYS A 41 3.53 -3.46 10.40
C CYS A 41 2.10 -3.67 10.95
N VAL A 42 1.71 -2.84 11.92
CA VAL A 42 0.35 -2.82 12.49
C VAL A 42 -0.76 -2.70 11.43
N SER A 43 -0.55 -1.85 10.41
CA SER A 43 -1.53 -1.68 9.33
C SER A 43 -1.70 -2.94 8.48
N CYS A 44 -0.63 -3.73 8.33
CA CYS A 44 -0.68 -5.02 7.63
C CYS A 44 -1.31 -6.09 8.50
N GLN A 45 -0.91 -6.19 9.76
CA GLN A 45 -1.46 -7.14 10.73
C GLN A 45 -2.97 -6.93 10.96
N SER A 46 -3.47 -5.71 10.78
CA SER A 46 -4.89 -5.39 10.85
C SER A 46 -5.69 -5.77 9.59
N MET A 47 -5.03 -6.21 8.51
CA MET A 47 -5.70 -6.65 7.29
C MET A 47 -6.21 -8.08 7.43
N ASN A 48 -7.28 -8.38 6.69
CA ASN A 48 -7.73 -9.77 6.54
C ASN A 48 -6.59 -10.65 6.01
N PRO A 49 -6.43 -11.91 6.45
CA PRO A 49 -5.33 -12.79 6.03
C PRO A 49 -5.20 -12.94 4.51
N LYS A 50 -6.33 -12.90 3.78
CA LYS A 50 -6.35 -12.91 2.31
C LYS A 50 -5.72 -11.65 1.72
N ALA A 51 -6.04 -10.48 2.26
CA ALA A 51 -5.50 -9.20 1.83
C ALA A 51 -4.02 -9.08 2.21
N LEU A 52 -3.63 -9.60 3.38
CA LEU A 52 -2.24 -9.69 3.81
C LEU A 52 -1.40 -10.48 2.81
N LYS A 53 -1.83 -11.71 2.47
CA LYS A 53 -1.12 -12.56 1.51
C LYS A 53 -1.00 -11.93 0.11
N GLU A 54 -2.06 -11.25 -0.34
CA GLU A 54 -2.01 -10.52 -1.61
C GLU A 54 -1.03 -9.35 -1.55
N ARG A 55 -0.95 -8.67 -0.41
CA ARG A 55 -0.01 -7.57 -0.17
C ARG A 55 1.43 -8.04 -0.10
N GLU A 56 1.70 -9.15 0.59
CA GLU A 56 3.01 -9.80 0.63
C GLU A 56 3.47 -10.18 -0.77
N ALA A 57 2.59 -10.81 -1.57
CA ALA A 57 2.90 -11.15 -2.95
C ALA A 57 3.24 -9.90 -3.80
N LYS A 58 2.48 -8.80 -3.63
CA LYS A 58 2.75 -7.53 -4.32
C LYS A 58 4.06 -6.88 -3.89
N LEU A 59 4.38 -6.90 -2.60
CA LEU A 59 5.64 -6.39 -2.06
C LEU A 59 6.83 -7.23 -2.54
N PHE A 60 6.69 -8.56 -2.56
CA PHE A 60 7.70 -9.46 -3.09
C PHE A 60 7.97 -9.19 -4.57
N LEU A 61 6.92 -9.05 -5.39
CA LEU A 61 7.08 -8.68 -6.81
C LEU A 61 7.71 -7.29 -7.00
N ALA A 62 7.47 -6.36 -6.07
CA ALA A 62 8.09 -5.04 -6.10
C ALA A 62 9.58 -5.06 -5.69
N LYS A 63 10.00 -6.00 -4.83
CA LYS A 63 11.42 -6.20 -4.45
C LYS A 63 12.29 -6.79 -5.57
N VAL A 64 11.69 -7.52 -6.51
CA VAL A 64 12.39 -8.32 -7.53
C VAL A 64 12.61 -7.54 -8.84
N LYS A 65 12.25 -6.25 -8.89
CA LYS A 65 12.32 -5.41 -10.08
C LYS A 65 13.38 -4.32 -9.93
#